data_AF-A0A4D7CSC2-F1
#
_entry.id   AF-A0A4D7CSC2-F1
#
_cell.length_a   1.000
_cell.length_b   1.000
_cell.length_c   1.000
_cell.angle_alpha   90.00
_cell.angle_beta   90.00
_cell.angle_gamma   90.00
#
_symmetry.space_group_name_H-M   'P 1'
#
loop_
_entity.id
_entity.type
_entity.pdbx_description
1 polymer ?
#
loop_
_entity_poly.entity_id
_entity_poly.type
_entity_poly.pdbx_seq_one_letter_code
_entity_poly.pdbx_strand_id
1 'polypeptide(L)'
;MTNNMKDWLLRFVKGMFIGSGFILPGVSGGALAAIFGIYERIISFLAHITKNFKENVLYFIPIGLGGIFGVFLLSFGVSFLLGNYETIILWFFVGCIIGTVPALWREAGKEGRNNVDLTLLVITFILGGLFLFFGQGLFGTVEQNFFTWMIAGALIGLGMIVPGLSPSNFLVYMGMYKAMSDGIKNMDLAVLIPIAIGGLVCVLGLSKIMDAIFRRHFSKLFHFILGIVFASTIMIIPTNYANFGFLQYLLCFIMCLLGAWLGKWMSDLEEKYK
;
A
#
# COMPACT_ATOMS: atom_id res chain seq x y z
N MET A 1 6.35 0.79 -31.12
CA MET A 1 6.23 2.16 -30.59
C MET A 1 4.76 2.39 -30.23
N THR A 2 4.34 1.92 -29.07
CA THR A 2 2.97 2.07 -28.58
C THR A 2 2.77 3.50 -28.06
N ASN A 3 1.60 4.10 -28.34
CA ASN A 3 1.31 5.53 -28.16
C ASN A 3 1.69 6.07 -26.77
N ASN A 4 2.70 6.95 -26.71
CA ASN A 4 3.19 7.63 -25.50
C ASN A 4 2.07 8.16 -24.58
N MET A 5 0.96 8.64 -25.15
CA MET A 5 -0.15 9.19 -24.37
C MET A 5 -0.99 8.12 -23.65
N LYS A 6 -1.16 6.93 -24.25
CA LYS A 6 -1.89 5.81 -23.61
C LYS A 6 -1.11 5.27 -22.42
N ASP A 7 0.20 5.09 -22.57
CA ASP A 7 1.07 4.61 -21.50
C ASP A 7 1.17 5.63 -20.36
N TRP A 8 1.22 6.92 -20.70
CA TRP A 8 1.21 8.00 -19.72
C TRP A 8 -0.10 8.03 -18.92
N LEU A 9 -1.25 7.94 -19.61
CA LEU A 9 -2.56 7.92 -18.95
C LEU A 9 -2.75 6.66 -18.11
N LEU A 10 -2.31 5.50 -18.56
CA LEU A 10 -2.35 4.27 -17.77
C LEU A 10 -1.51 4.39 -16.49
N ARG A 11 -0.29 4.94 -16.59
CA ARG A 11 0.57 5.22 -15.43
C ARG A 11 -0.07 6.23 -14.47
N PHE A 12 -0.72 7.25 -15.00
CA PHE A 12 -1.48 8.22 -14.20
C PHE A 12 -2.61 7.55 -13.42
N VAL A 13 -3.42 6.72 -14.09
CA VAL A 13 -4.50 5.96 -13.43
C VAL A 13 -3.93 5.01 -12.38
N LYS A 14 -2.85 4.26 -12.67
CA LYS A 14 -2.15 3.43 -11.66
C LYS A 14 -1.68 4.25 -10.47
N GLY A 15 -1.13 5.44 -10.73
CA GLY A 15 -0.79 6.43 -9.72
C GLY A 15 -1.97 6.76 -8.81
N MET A 16 -3.14 7.05 -9.37
CA MET A 16 -4.35 7.36 -8.59
C MET A 16 -4.71 6.25 -7.60
N PHE A 17 -4.64 4.99 -8.03
CA PHE A 17 -4.89 3.84 -7.15
C PHE A 17 -3.79 3.67 -6.10
N ILE A 18 -2.51 3.79 -6.47
CA ILE A 18 -1.41 3.75 -5.49
C ILE A 18 -1.60 4.85 -4.43
N GLY A 19 -1.90 6.08 -4.85
CA GLY A 19 -2.20 7.21 -3.98
C GLY A 19 -3.39 6.95 -3.06
N SER A 20 -4.46 6.35 -3.59
CA SER A 20 -5.64 5.93 -2.79
C SER A 20 -5.26 5.01 -1.64
N GLY A 21 -4.38 4.04 -1.91
CA GLY A 21 -3.90 3.09 -0.93
C GLY A 21 -2.98 3.70 0.13
N PHE A 22 -2.61 4.98 0.05
CA PHE A 22 -1.91 5.65 1.16
C PHE A 22 -2.85 6.38 2.12
N ILE A 23 -4.09 6.68 1.69
CA ILE A 23 -5.09 7.34 2.55
C ILE A 23 -5.96 6.30 3.27
N LEU A 24 -6.31 5.24 2.57
CA LEU A 24 -7.36 4.33 3.03
C LEU A 24 -6.83 3.39 4.12
N PRO A 25 -7.51 3.30 5.26
CA PRO A 25 -7.08 2.41 6.33
C PRO A 25 -7.10 0.94 5.87
N GLY A 26 -5.97 0.25 6.08
CA GLY A 26 -5.79 -1.17 5.77
C GLY A 26 -5.48 -1.50 4.30
N VAL A 27 -5.69 -0.57 3.36
CA VAL A 27 -5.17 -0.70 1.98
C VAL A 27 -3.72 -0.20 1.98
N SER A 28 -2.78 -0.97 1.42
CA SER A 28 -1.36 -0.55 1.33
C SER A 28 -1.05 -0.07 -0.09
N GLY A 29 -0.75 1.21 -0.25
CA GLY A 29 -0.31 1.78 -1.54
C GLY A 29 0.94 1.09 -2.10
N GLY A 30 1.84 0.63 -1.22
CA GLY A 30 2.98 -0.21 -1.58
C GLY A 30 2.57 -1.58 -2.14
N ALA A 31 1.54 -2.20 -1.57
CA ALA A 31 0.97 -3.44 -2.12
C ALA A 31 0.33 -3.21 -3.49
N LEU A 32 -0.42 -2.12 -3.68
CA LEU A 32 -0.97 -1.74 -4.99
C LEU A 32 0.15 -1.48 -6.02
N ALA A 33 1.25 -0.84 -5.62
CA ALA A 33 2.40 -0.66 -6.50
C ALA A 33 3.05 -2.00 -6.91
N ALA A 34 3.05 -2.99 -6.01
CA ALA A 34 3.53 -4.35 -6.29
C ALA A 34 2.58 -5.12 -7.21
N ILE A 35 1.26 -4.98 -7.01
CA ILE A 35 0.23 -5.49 -7.92
C ILE A 35 0.45 -4.94 -9.32
N PHE A 36 0.75 -3.64 -9.42
CA PHE A 36 0.87 -2.98 -10.70
C PHE A 36 2.22 -3.16 -11.42
N GLY A 37 3.08 -4.05 -10.90
CA GLY A 37 4.41 -4.32 -11.45
C GLY A 37 5.36 -3.11 -11.43
N ILE A 38 4.93 -1.98 -10.87
CA ILE A 38 5.70 -0.73 -10.79
C ILE A 38 6.75 -0.84 -9.68
N TYR A 39 6.46 -1.64 -8.66
CA TYR A 39 7.25 -1.72 -7.44
C TYR A 39 8.71 -2.11 -7.66
N GLU A 40 8.97 -3.12 -8.48
CA GLU A 40 10.34 -3.55 -8.79
C GLU A 40 11.15 -2.38 -9.39
N ARG A 41 10.52 -1.62 -10.29
CA ARG A 41 11.15 -0.44 -10.89
C ARG A 41 11.38 0.67 -9.86
N ILE A 42 10.46 0.86 -8.90
CA ILE A 42 10.63 1.83 -7.80
C ILE A 42 11.85 1.43 -6.96
N ILE A 43 11.90 0.19 -6.49
CA ILE A 43 12.99 -0.29 -5.62
C ILE A 43 14.33 -0.24 -6.35
N SER A 44 14.37 -0.65 -7.62
CA SER A 44 15.61 -0.60 -8.39
C SER A 44 16.09 0.84 -8.63
N PHE A 45 15.16 1.78 -8.87
CA PHE A 45 15.48 3.19 -8.98
C PHE A 45 16.00 3.77 -7.65
N LEU A 46 15.37 3.44 -6.52
CA LEU A 46 15.80 3.89 -5.19
C LEU A 46 17.16 3.27 -4.77
N ALA A 47 17.46 2.05 -5.21
CA ALA A 47 18.74 1.40 -4.97
C ALA A 47 19.88 2.01 -5.82
N HIS A 48 19.54 2.50 -7.02
CA HIS A 48 20.48 2.99 -8.02
C HIS A 48 20.06 4.36 -8.59
N ILE A 49 19.88 5.36 -7.73
CA ILE A 49 19.33 6.68 -8.09
C ILE A 49 20.10 7.33 -9.26
N THR A 50 21.40 7.15 -9.37
CA THR A 50 22.21 7.73 -10.46
C THR A 50 22.04 7.03 -11.81
N LYS A 51 21.53 5.80 -11.84
CA LYS A 51 21.41 4.99 -13.06
C LYS A 51 20.10 5.29 -13.79
N ASN A 52 20.18 5.68 -15.06
CA ASN A 52 19.03 6.00 -15.91
C ASN A 52 18.07 7.02 -15.24
N PHE A 53 18.61 7.96 -14.46
CA PHE A 53 17.83 8.88 -13.62
C PHE A 53 16.73 9.59 -14.41
N LYS A 54 17.08 10.20 -15.56
CA LYS A 54 16.12 10.92 -16.40
C LYS A 54 14.99 10.02 -16.90
N GLU A 55 15.30 8.80 -17.32
CA GLU A 55 14.29 7.86 -17.82
C GLU A 55 13.34 7.42 -16.71
N ASN A 56 13.87 7.08 -15.54
CA ASN A 56 13.07 6.67 -14.39
C ASN A 56 12.21 7.83 -13.86
N VAL A 57 12.75 9.05 -13.77
CA VAL A 57 11.98 10.23 -13.39
C VAL A 57 10.83 10.46 -14.37
N LEU A 58 11.08 10.43 -15.69
CA LEU A 58 10.02 10.57 -16.70
C LEU A 58 8.97 9.44 -16.62
N TYR A 59 9.38 8.22 -16.24
CA TYR A 59 8.47 7.12 -16.00
C TYR A 59 7.57 7.36 -14.78
N PHE A 60 8.13 7.88 -13.68
CA PHE A 60 7.41 8.08 -12.42
C PHE A 60 6.57 9.36 -12.36
N ILE A 61 6.85 10.39 -13.18
CA ILE A 61 6.04 11.63 -13.24
C ILE A 61 4.54 11.35 -13.35
N PRO A 62 4.02 10.60 -14.35
CA PRO A 62 2.59 10.32 -14.44
C PRO A 62 2.06 9.59 -13.20
N ILE A 63 2.83 8.65 -12.65
CA ILE A 63 2.44 7.87 -11.46
C ILE A 63 2.36 8.79 -10.23
N GLY A 64 3.33 9.69 -10.04
CA GLY A 64 3.35 10.66 -8.96
C GLY A 64 2.21 11.67 -9.05
N LEU A 65 1.99 12.22 -10.25
CA LEU A 65 0.85 13.12 -10.51
C LEU A 65 -0.49 12.42 -10.30
N GLY A 66 -0.60 11.18 -10.77
CA GLY A 66 -1.74 10.32 -10.53
C GLY A 66 -1.95 10.07 -9.04
N GLY A 67 -0.88 9.76 -8.30
CA GLY A 67 -0.93 9.53 -6.86
C GLY A 67 -1.37 10.76 -6.08
N ILE A 68 -0.83 11.93 -6.40
CA ILE A 68 -1.26 13.20 -5.82
C ILE A 68 -2.74 13.45 -6.16
N PHE A 69 -3.13 13.28 -7.43
CA PHE A 69 -4.51 13.47 -7.85
C PHE A 69 -5.47 12.48 -7.18
N GLY A 70 -5.10 11.20 -7.07
CA GLY A 70 -5.85 10.16 -6.37
C GLY A 70 -5.98 10.48 -4.89
N VAL A 71 -4.90 10.95 -4.27
CA VAL A 71 -4.91 11.46 -2.89
C VAL A 71 -5.89 12.62 -2.75
N PHE A 72 -5.86 13.62 -3.62
CA PHE A 72 -6.77 14.77 -3.54
C PHE A 72 -8.23 14.42 -3.86
N LEU A 73 -8.48 13.69 -4.94
CA LEU A 73 -9.81 13.27 -5.37
C LEU A 73 -10.49 12.45 -4.28
N LEU A 74 -9.74 11.54 -3.67
CA LEU A 74 -10.23 10.75 -2.56
C LEU A 74 -10.27 11.58 -1.29
N SER A 75 -9.29 12.40 -0.94
CA SER A 75 -9.38 13.23 0.28
C SER A 75 -10.65 14.09 0.31
N PHE A 76 -11.10 14.60 -0.84
CA PHE A 76 -12.35 15.36 -0.95
C PHE A 76 -13.60 14.46 -0.96
N GLY A 77 -13.63 13.40 -1.78
CA GLY A 77 -14.79 12.50 -1.90
C GLY A 77 -14.96 11.54 -0.71
N VAL A 78 -13.87 10.97 -0.23
CA VAL A 78 -13.77 9.99 0.86
C VAL A 78 -14.01 10.62 2.22
N SER A 79 -13.63 11.87 2.48
CA SER A 79 -14.00 12.51 3.76
C SER A 79 -15.52 12.64 3.92
N PHE A 80 -16.23 12.95 2.82
CA PHE A 80 -17.70 13.01 2.81
C PHE A 80 -18.34 11.61 2.81
N LEU A 81 -17.79 10.68 2.02
CA LEU A 81 -18.34 9.33 1.87
C LEU A 81 -18.02 8.41 3.05
N LEU A 82 -16.82 8.44 3.64
CA LEU A 82 -16.51 7.66 4.84
C LEU A 82 -17.25 8.23 6.06
N GLY A 83 -17.47 9.54 6.15
CA GLY A 83 -18.24 10.11 7.27
C GLY A 83 -19.68 9.59 7.37
N ASN A 84 -20.29 9.20 6.23
CA ASN A 84 -21.71 8.81 6.18
C ASN A 84 -21.94 7.36 5.71
N TYR A 85 -21.00 6.78 4.97
CA TYR A 85 -21.13 5.48 4.29
C TYR A 85 -19.86 4.61 4.42
N GLU A 86 -19.10 4.76 5.52
CA GLU A 86 -17.83 4.07 5.80
C GLU A 86 -17.87 2.58 5.40
N THR A 87 -18.80 1.83 5.99
CA THR A 87 -18.96 0.39 5.78
C THR A 87 -19.19 0.03 4.31
N ILE A 88 -19.99 0.80 3.56
CA ILE A 88 -20.28 0.54 2.14
C ILE A 88 -19.03 0.75 1.28
N ILE A 89 -18.27 1.80 1.58
CA ILE A 89 -17.04 2.15 0.86
C ILE A 89 -15.90 1.17 1.19
N LEU A 90 -15.79 0.69 2.43
CA LEU A 90 -14.81 -0.35 2.79
C LEU A 90 -15.04 -1.64 1.98
N TRP A 91 -16.30 -2.02 1.73
CA TRP A 91 -16.64 -3.16 0.86
C TRP A 91 -16.21 -2.96 -0.60
N PHE A 92 -16.24 -1.73 -1.13
CA PHE A 92 -15.66 -1.43 -2.44
C PHE A 92 -14.15 -1.73 -2.47
N PHE A 93 -13.40 -1.35 -1.43
CA PHE A 93 -11.96 -1.60 -1.36
C PHE A 93 -11.61 -3.07 -1.16
N VAL A 94 -12.37 -3.79 -0.32
CA VAL A 94 -12.26 -5.25 -0.21
C VAL A 94 -12.49 -5.89 -1.58
N GLY A 95 -13.52 -5.45 -2.31
CA GLY A 95 -13.78 -5.84 -3.69
C GLY A 95 -12.57 -5.62 -4.61
N CYS A 96 -12.00 -4.41 -4.63
CA CYS A 96 -10.81 -4.07 -5.41
C CYS A 96 -9.65 -5.04 -5.14
N ILE A 97 -9.38 -5.34 -3.86
CA ILE A 97 -8.30 -6.28 -3.52
C ILE A 97 -8.63 -7.68 -4.04
N ILE A 98 -9.85 -8.19 -3.79
CA ILE A 98 -10.34 -9.48 -4.31
C ILE A 98 -10.15 -9.58 -5.84
N GLY A 99 -10.52 -8.52 -6.57
CA GLY A 99 -10.36 -8.44 -8.02
C GLY A 99 -8.90 -8.56 -8.49
N THR A 100 -7.95 -8.09 -7.69
CA THR A 100 -6.51 -8.16 -7.99
C THR A 100 -5.84 -9.48 -7.57
N VAL A 101 -6.49 -10.30 -6.75
CA VAL A 101 -5.92 -11.57 -6.24
C VAL A 101 -5.44 -12.52 -7.34
N PRO A 102 -6.16 -12.73 -8.46
CA PRO A 102 -5.68 -13.62 -9.53
C PRO A 102 -4.37 -13.14 -10.14
N ALA A 103 -4.23 -11.84 -10.35
CA ALA A 103 -3.02 -11.24 -10.90
C ALA A 103 -1.86 -11.28 -9.89
N LEU A 104 -2.14 -11.03 -8.61
CA LEU A 104 -1.17 -11.20 -7.52
C LEU A 104 -0.64 -12.62 -7.44
N TRP A 105 -1.54 -13.60 -7.48
CA TRP A 105 -1.17 -15.00 -7.44
C TRP A 105 -0.26 -15.36 -8.61
N ARG A 106 -0.60 -14.91 -9.82
CA ARG A 106 0.21 -15.14 -11.01
C ARG A 106 1.57 -14.45 -10.95
N GLU A 107 1.63 -13.18 -10.54
CA GLU A 107 2.89 -12.45 -10.42
C GLU A 107 3.80 -13.11 -9.38
N ALA A 108 3.25 -13.54 -8.24
CA ALA A 108 4.01 -14.24 -7.21
C ALA A 108 4.63 -15.56 -7.71
N GLY A 109 3.98 -16.23 -8.66
CA GLY A 109 4.48 -17.47 -9.28
C GLY A 109 5.30 -17.28 -10.55
N LYS A 110 5.60 -16.03 -10.96
CA LYS A 110 6.25 -15.73 -12.26
C LYS A 110 7.64 -16.36 -12.41
N GLU A 111 8.42 -16.38 -11.32
CA GLU A 111 9.75 -17.00 -11.25
C GLU A 111 9.69 -18.42 -10.65
N GLY A 112 8.55 -19.09 -10.79
CA GLY A 112 8.27 -20.40 -10.21
C GLY A 112 7.63 -20.34 -8.83
N ARG A 113 7.03 -21.45 -8.41
CA ARG A 113 6.39 -21.62 -7.09
C ARG A 113 6.75 -22.99 -6.53
N ASN A 114 7.25 -23.01 -5.30
CA ASN A 114 7.51 -24.24 -4.55
C ASN A 114 6.69 -24.29 -3.25
N ASN A 115 6.76 -25.42 -2.54
CA ASN A 115 6.05 -25.61 -1.27
C ASN A 115 6.53 -24.66 -0.16
N VAL A 116 7.79 -24.22 -0.20
CA VAL A 116 8.34 -23.24 0.74
C VAL A 116 7.67 -21.88 0.54
N ASP A 117 7.46 -21.46 -0.70
CA ASP A 117 6.82 -20.19 -1.02
C ASP A 117 5.35 -20.17 -0.56
N LEU A 118 4.63 -21.28 -0.73
CA LEU A 118 3.28 -21.46 -0.18
C LEU A 118 3.26 -21.46 1.36
N THR A 119 4.23 -22.14 1.99
CA THR A 119 4.36 -22.16 3.45
C THR A 119 4.64 -20.76 3.99
N LEU A 120 5.49 -20.00 3.30
CA LEU A 120 5.82 -18.62 3.64
C LEU A 120 4.57 -17.74 3.58
N LEU A 121 3.74 -17.86 2.54
CA LEU A 121 2.47 -17.13 2.42
C LEU A 121 1.55 -17.41 3.61
N VAL A 122 1.37 -18.68 3.97
CA VAL A 122 0.51 -19.05 5.09
C VAL A 122 1.06 -18.52 6.41
N ILE A 123 2.37 -18.64 6.63
CA ILE A 123 3.03 -18.12 7.83
C ILE A 123 2.86 -16.59 7.91
N THR A 124 3.09 -15.86 6.83
CA THR A 124 3.00 -14.39 6.84
C THR A 124 1.56 -13.90 6.94
N PHE A 125 0.60 -14.65 6.38
CA PHE A 125 -0.82 -14.40 6.59
C PHE A 125 -1.21 -14.56 8.07
N ILE A 126 -0.82 -15.67 8.72
CA ILE A 126 -1.14 -15.92 10.13
C ILE A 126 -0.41 -14.92 11.03
N LEU A 127 0.91 -14.81 10.92
CA LEU A 127 1.71 -13.92 11.76
C LEU A 127 1.37 -12.45 11.52
N GLY A 128 1.15 -12.05 10.26
CA GLY A 128 0.68 -10.72 9.91
C GLY A 128 -0.70 -10.45 10.50
N GLY A 129 -1.64 -11.38 10.39
CA GLY A 129 -2.97 -11.26 10.98
C GLY A 129 -2.93 -11.13 12.50
N LEU A 130 -2.16 -12.00 13.17
CA LEU A 130 -1.96 -11.93 14.62
C LEU A 130 -1.32 -10.60 15.04
N PHE A 131 -0.31 -10.13 14.31
CA PHE A 131 0.33 -8.85 14.58
C PHE A 131 -0.64 -7.68 14.38
N LEU A 132 -1.48 -7.71 13.34
CA LEU A 132 -2.47 -6.66 13.11
C LEU A 132 -3.59 -6.67 14.15
N PHE A 133 -3.99 -7.85 14.64
CA PHE A 133 -5.09 -7.98 15.60
C PHE A 133 -4.64 -7.71 17.05
N PHE A 134 -3.50 -8.25 17.46
CA PHE A 134 -2.99 -8.15 18.84
C PHE A 134 -1.92 -7.07 19.02
N GLY A 135 -1.39 -6.50 17.94
CA GLY A 135 -0.27 -5.55 17.97
C GLY A 135 -0.54 -4.34 18.86
N GLN A 136 -1.77 -3.82 18.87
CA GLN A 136 -2.11 -2.67 19.72
C GLN A 136 -1.89 -2.93 21.22
N GLY A 137 -2.03 -4.18 21.68
CA GLY A 137 -1.74 -4.54 23.07
C GLY A 137 -0.27 -4.78 23.39
N LEU A 138 0.59 -4.90 22.36
CA LEU A 138 2.03 -5.15 22.51
C LEU A 138 2.85 -3.87 22.66
N PHE A 139 2.33 -2.74 22.17
CA PHE A 139 3.02 -1.45 22.21
C PHE A 139 2.29 -0.48 23.14
N GLY A 140 3.06 0.26 23.93
CA GLY A 140 2.56 1.37 24.75
C GLY A 140 2.71 2.72 24.04
N THR A 141 2.16 3.77 24.66
CA THR A 141 2.39 5.15 24.21
C THR A 141 3.87 5.49 24.39
N VAL A 142 4.55 5.75 23.28
CA VAL A 142 5.96 6.14 23.26
C VAL A 142 6.06 7.66 23.43
N GLU A 143 6.95 8.09 24.32
CA GLU A 143 7.24 9.52 24.49
C GLU A 143 7.84 10.11 23.20
N GLN A 144 7.36 11.28 22.80
CA GLN A 144 7.72 11.88 21.53
C GLN A 144 8.94 12.79 21.68
N ASN A 145 10.04 12.39 21.05
CA ASN A 145 11.26 13.17 20.92
C ASN A 145 11.83 13.03 19.49
N PHE A 146 12.94 13.73 19.23
CA PHE A 146 13.60 13.72 17.93
C PHE A 146 13.92 12.29 17.42
N PHE A 147 14.43 11.42 18.29
CA PHE A 147 14.81 10.05 17.92
C PHE A 147 13.60 9.18 17.62
N THR A 148 12.54 9.28 18.42
CA THR A 148 11.31 8.52 18.17
C THR A 148 10.63 8.97 16.88
N TRP A 149 10.69 10.26 16.54
CA TRP A 149 10.24 10.76 15.24
C TRP A 149 11.08 10.24 14.08
N MET A 150 12.39 10.09 14.29
CA MET A 150 13.27 9.41 13.33
C MET A 150 12.88 7.94 13.14
N ILE A 151 12.57 7.21 14.22
CA ILE A 151 12.08 5.82 14.14
C ILE A 151 10.73 5.77 13.42
N ALA A 152 9.82 6.69 13.71
CA ALA A 152 8.55 6.82 13.01
C ALA A 152 8.76 7.03 11.50
N GLY A 153 9.67 7.93 11.13
CA GLY A 153 10.11 8.13 9.75
C GLY A 153 10.69 6.88 9.12
N ALA A 154 11.55 6.15 9.84
CA ALA A 154 12.13 4.91 9.37
C ALA A 154 11.07 3.81 9.16
N LEU A 155 10.05 3.72 10.01
CA LEU A 155 8.93 2.79 9.84
C LEU A 155 8.07 3.15 8.62
N ILE A 156 7.80 4.44 8.39
CA ILE A 156 7.14 4.92 7.18
C ILE A 156 7.97 4.56 5.95
N GLY A 157 9.29 4.81 5.99
CA GLY A 157 10.24 4.41 4.96
C GLY A 157 10.22 2.90 4.71
N LEU A 158 10.16 2.10 5.76
CA LEU A 158 10.10 0.65 5.68
C LEU A 158 8.84 0.16 4.98
N GLY A 159 7.65 0.73 5.24
CA GLY A 159 6.44 0.33 4.51
C GLY A 159 6.41 0.77 3.05
N MET A 160 7.22 1.76 2.65
CA MET A 160 7.47 2.03 1.24
C MET A 160 8.38 0.97 0.61
N ILE A 161 9.36 0.45 1.37
CA ILE A 161 10.35 -0.55 0.92
C ILE A 161 9.89 -2.01 1.08
N VAL A 162 8.89 -2.30 1.92
CA VAL A 162 8.35 -3.64 2.13
C VAL A 162 6.83 -3.58 1.90
N PRO A 163 6.32 -4.07 0.76
CA PRO A 163 4.90 -4.01 0.45
C PRO A 163 4.06 -4.80 1.46
N GLY A 164 2.86 -4.31 1.75
CA GLY A 164 1.92 -4.97 2.66
C GLY A 164 2.13 -4.61 4.13
N LEU A 165 3.32 -4.21 4.58
CA LEU A 165 3.45 -3.62 5.91
C LEU A 165 2.69 -2.29 5.94
N SER A 166 1.87 -2.09 6.97
CA SER A 166 1.14 -0.84 7.21
C SER A 166 1.87 -0.01 8.27
N PRO A 167 2.73 0.97 7.90
CA PRO A 167 3.44 1.78 8.89
C PRO A 167 2.51 2.55 9.80
N SER A 168 1.33 2.94 9.29
CA SER A 168 0.31 3.62 10.07
C SER A 168 -0.12 2.79 11.27
N ASN A 169 -0.22 1.46 11.14
CA ASN A 169 -0.57 0.59 12.26
C ASN A 169 0.50 0.63 13.36
N PHE A 170 1.79 0.62 13.01
CA PHE A 170 2.86 0.75 14.00
C PHE A 170 2.81 2.10 14.73
N LEU A 171 2.56 3.19 14.00
CA LEU A 171 2.45 4.53 14.60
C LEU A 171 1.22 4.68 15.50
N VAL A 172 0.12 4.01 15.14
CA VAL A 172 -1.08 3.93 15.99
C VAL A 172 -0.77 3.15 17.26
N TYR A 173 -0.09 2.01 17.15
CA TYR A 173 0.25 1.18 18.31
C TYR A 173 1.21 1.89 19.28
N MET A 174 2.13 2.71 18.76
CA MET A 174 3.01 3.54 19.59
C MET A 174 2.34 4.81 20.13
N GLY A 175 1.06 5.07 19.82
CA GLY A 175 0.35 6.29 20.23
C GLY A 175 0.85 7.58 19.55
N MET A 176 1.66 7.46 18.49
CA MET A 176 2.31 8.59 17.83
C MET A 176 1.51 9.12 16.63
N TYR A 177 0.54 8.35 16.12
CA TYR A 177 -0.19 8.70 14.90
C TYR A 177 -0.91 10.05 14.97
N LYS A 178 -1.60 10.34 16.08
CA LYS A 178 -2.33 11.61 16.25
C LYS A 178 -1.38 12.80 16.26
N ALA A 179 -0.31 12.73 17.05
CA ALA A 179 0.69 13.78 17.12
C ALA A 179 1.44 13.97 15.78
N MET A 180 1.69 12.89 15.04
CA MET A 180 2.24 12.97 13.68
C MET A 180 1.28 13.73 12.76
N SER A 181 0.00 13.36 12.76
CA SER A 181 -1.01 13.99 11.92
C SER A 181 -1.17 15.48 12.23
N ASP A 182 -1.20 15.83 13.52
CA ASP A 182 -1.28 17.22 13.98
C ASP A 182 -0.02 18.01 13.60
N GLY A 183 1.17 17.41 13.75
CA GLY A 183 2.44 18.00 13.35
C GLY A 183 2.51 18.26 11.83
N ILE A 184 2.05 17.31 11.00
CA ILE A 184 1.96 17.50 9.54
C ILE A 184 0.99 18.63 9.20
N LYS A 185 -0.21 18.63 9.81
CA LYS A 185 -1.23 19.65 9.57
C LYS A 185 -0.75 21.06 9.92
N ASN A 186 -0.01 21.19 11.01
CA ASN A 186 0.51 22.48 11.49
C ASN A 186 1.88 22.83 10.91
N MET A 187 2.42 22.02 9.99
CA MET A 187 3.76 22.19 9.42
C MET A 187 4.87 22.29 10.49
N ASP A 188 4.73 21.50 11.57
CA ASP A 188 5.68 21.48 12.67
C ASP A 188 6.99 20.82 12.24
N LEU A 189 8.03 21.65 12.09
CA LEU A 189 9.35 21.21 11.66
C LEU A 189 10.02 20.27 12.68
N ALA A 190 9.66 20.34 13.97
CA ALA A 190 10.18 19.44 14.99
C ALA A 190 9.68 18.00 14.80
N VAL A 191 8.55 17.81 14.10
CA VAL A 191 8.01 16.51 13.71
C VAL A 191 8.47 16.13 12.29
N LEU A 192 8.38 17.07 11.34
CA LEU A 192 8.65 16.81 9.93
C LEU A 192 10.12 16.49 9.64
N ILE A 193 11.06 17.23 10.23
CA ILE A 193 12.49 17.05 9.95
C ILE A 193 12.99 15.66 10.40
N PRO A 194 12.78 15.21 11.66
CA PRO A 194 13.24 13.89 12.06
C PRO A 194 12.54 12.76 11.29
N ILE A 195 11.24 12.89 10.98
CA ILE A 195 10.54 11.91 10.13
C ILE A 195 11.19 11.82 8.75
N ALA A 196 11.48 12.95 8.11
CA ALA A 196 12.12 12.99 6.80
C ALA A 196 13.52 12.35 6.84
N ILE A 197 14.32 12.66 7.85
CA ILE A 197 15.66 12.07 8.04
C ILE A 197 15.55 10.56 8.21
N GLY A 198 14.70 10.08 9.13
CA GLY A 198 14.51 8.66 9.40
C GLY A 198 14.03 7.89 8.18
N GLY A 199 13.06 8.46 7.45
CA GLY A 199 12.55 7.88 6.21
C GLY A 199 13.61 7.80 5.12
N LEU A 200 14.38 8.88 4.90
CA LEU A 200 15.45 8.90 3.91
C LEU A 200 16.56 7.90 4.23
N VAL A 201 17.02 7.85 5.47
CA VAL A 201 18.06 6.90 5.91
C VAL A 201 17.57 5.47 5.71
N CYS A 202 16.33 5.17 6.09
CA CYS A 202 15.74 3.84 5.92
C CYS A 202 15.61 3.47 4.44
N VAL A 203 15.03 4.35 3.62
CA VAL A 203 14.84 4.11 2.18
C VAL A 203 16.18 3.90 1.48
N LEU A 204 17.17 4.76 1.70
CA LEU A 204 18.47 4.65 1.04
C LEU A 204 19.30 3.47 1.55
N GLY A 205 19.18 3.14 2.84
CA GLY A 205 19.88 2.01 3.45
C GLY A 205 19.30 0.67 3.03
N LEU A 206 17.98 0.55 3.03
CA LEU A 206 17.28 -0.72 2.76
C LEU A 206 16.95 -0.95 1.29
N SER A 207 16.91 0.08 0.44
CA SER A 207 16.58 -0.09 -0.99
C SER A 207 17.53 -1.05 -1.70
N LYS A 208 18.83 -0.98 -1.40
CA LYS A 208 19.84 -1.89 -1.99
C LYS A 208 19.67 -3.33 -1.51
N ILE A 209 19.35 -3.51 -0.23
CA ILE A 209 19.08 -4.84 0.34
C ILE A 209 17.82 -5.40 -0.34
N MET A 210 16.79 -4.58 -0.49
CA MET A 210 15.54 -4.99 -1.10
C MET A 210 15.71 -5.31 -2.60
N ASP A 211 16.44 -4.51 -3.38
CA ASP A 211 16.79 -4.82 -4.78
C ASP A 211 17.54 -6.16 -4.87
N ALA A 212 18.48 -6.42 -3.96
CA ALA A 212 19.18 -7.71 -3.90
C ALA A 212 18.25 -8.88 -3.57
N ILE A 213 17.31 -8.70 -2.64
CA ILE A 213 16.30 -9.72 -2.29
C ILE A 213 15.38 -9.96 -3.49
N PHE A 214 14.90 -8.93 -4.17
CA PHE A 214 14.05 -9.07 -5.37
C PHE A 214 14.74 -9.92 -6.44
N ARG A 215 16.01 -9.64 -6.73
CA ARG A 215 16.77 -10.37 -7.77
C ARG A 215 17.01 -11.83 -7.42
N ARG A 216 17.22 -12.17 -6.14
CA ARG A 216 17.60 -13.53 -5.70
C ARG A 216 16.43 -14.36 -5.21
N HIS A 217 15.38 -13.73 -4.70
CA HIS A 217 14.30 -14.36 -3.95
C HIS A 217 12.92 -13.82 -4.36
N PHE A 218 12.74 -13.50 -5.65
CA PHE A 218 11.51 -12.95 -6.21
C PHE A 218 10.26 -13.70 -5.74
N SER A 219 10.15 -15.02 -6.00
CA SER A 219 8.97 -15.81 -5.62
C SER A 219 8.68 -15.72 -4.12
N LYS A 220 9.70 -15.88 -3.27
CA LYS A 220 9.54 -15.81 -1.81
C LYS A 220 9.03 -14.46 -1.37
N LEU A 221 9.62 -13.37 -1.88
CA LEU A 221 9.22 -12.02 -1.50
C LEU A 221 7.77 -11.72 -1.91
N PHE A 222 7.34 -12.11 -3.10
CA PHE A 222 5.95 -11.90 -3.52
C PHE A 222 4.95 -12.77 -2.75
N HIS A 223 5.27 -14.02 -2.42
CA HIS A 223 4.41 -14.85 -1.58
C HIS A 223 4.36 -14.32 -0.13
N PHE A 224 5.46 -13.76 0.38
CA PHE A 224 5.50 -13.04 1.66
C PHE A 224 4.54 -11.84 1.65
N ILE A 225 4.67 -10.97 0.63
CA ILE A 225 3.79 -9.80 0.43
C ILE A 225 2.34 -10.24 0.33
N LEU A 226 2.05 -11.28 -0.44
CA LEU A 226 0.69 -11.77 -0.67
C LEU A 226 0.01 -12.22 0.63
N GLY A 227 0.73 -12.93 1.50
CA GLY A 227 0.20 -13.31 2.81
C GLY A 227 -0.14 -12.09 3.67
N ILE A 228 0.70 -11.05 3.67
CA ILE A 228 0.42 -9.80 4.40
C ILE A 228 -0.77 -9.05 3.81
N VAL A 229 -0.88 -8.99 2.48
CA VAL A 229 -2.03 -8.36 1.79
C VAL A 229 -3.33 -9.07 2.17
N PHE A 230 -3.35 -10.40 2.22
CA PHE A 230 -4.53 -11.13 2.68
C PHE A 230 -4.87 -10.85 4.15
N ALA A 231 -3.86 -10.78 5.02
CA ALA A 231 -4.06 -10.45 6.42
C ALA A 231 -4.64 -9.05 6.61
N SER A 232 -4.09 -8.06 5.91
CA SER A 232 -4.59 -6.68 5.97
C SER A 232 -5.99 -6.56 5.37
N THR A 233 -6.31 -7.31 4.30
CA THR A 233 -7.64 -7.31 3.68
C THR A 233 -8.72 -7.75 4.66
N ILE A 234 -8.46 -8.77 5.49
CA ILE A 234 -9.42 -9.22 6.51
C ILE A 234 -9.69 -8.12 7.54
N MET A 235 -8.66 -7.36 7.92
CA MET A 235 -8.79 -6.26 8.87
C MET A 235 -9.59 -5.07 8.33
N ILE A 236 -9.69 -4.91 7.00
CA ILE A 236 -10.50 -3.86 6.36
C ILE A 236 -11.99 -4.21 6.41
N ILE A 237 -12.35 -5.50 6.50
CA ILE A 237 -13.75 -5.94 6.49
C ILE A 237 -14.46 -5.29 7.68
N PRO A 238 -15.46 -4.44 7.43
CA PRO A 238 -16.13 -3.73 8.50
C PRO A 238 -16.86 -4.72 9.41
N THR A 239 -16.79 -4.47 10.72
CA THR A 239 -17.44 -5.29 11.75
C THR A 239 -18.69 -4.62 12.32
N ASN A 240 -18.85 -3.31 12.11
CA ASN A 240 -19.99 -2.53 12.57
C ASN A 240 -21.00 -2.30 11.43
N TYR A 241 -22.17 -2.90 11.59
CA TYR A 241 -23.33 -2.78 10.69
C TYR A 241 -24.55 -2.20 11.40
N ALA A 242 -24.34 -1.40 12.45
CA ALA A 242 -25.44 -0.81 13.21
C ALA A 242 -26.40 -0.04 12.28
N ASN A 243 -27.71 -0.30 12.42
CA ASN A 243 -28.79 0.32 11.64
C ASN A 243 -28.80 0.01 10.13
N PHE A 244 -28.18 -1.09 9.69
CA PHE A 244 -28.24 -1.51 8.29
C PHE A 244 -29.58 -2.17 7.96
N GLY A 245 -30.28 -1.61 6.96
CA GLY A 245 -31.40 -2.26 6.30
C GLY A 245 -30.96 -3.08 5.09
N PHE A 246 -31.92 -3.74 4.43
CA PHE A 246 -31.67 -4.54 3.24
C PHE A 246 -30.94 -3.78 2.13
N LEU A 247 -31.31 -2.50 1.91
CA LEU A 247 -30.71 -1.68 0.87
C LEU A 247 -29.21 -1.42 1.13
N GLN A 248 -28.80 -1.20 2.37
CA GLN A 248 -27.40 -0.97 2.72
C GLN A 248 -26.56 -2.23 2.51
N TYR A 249 -27.06 -3.40 2.87
CA TYR A 249 -26.40 -4.68 2.57
C TYR A 249 -26.28 -4.92 1.05
N LEU A 250 -27.34 -4.61 0.30
CA LEU A 250 -27.31 -4.70 -1.16
C LEU A 250 -26.26 -3.75 -1.75
N LEU A 251 -26.15 -2.51 -1.23
CA LEU A 251 -25.13 -1.56 -1.65
C LEU A 251 -23.71 -2.04 -1.32
N CYS A 252 -23.46 -2.63 -0.15
CA CYS A 252 -22.17 -3.26 0.16
C CYS A 252 -21.81 -4.34 -0.86
N PHE A 253 -22.77 -5.22 -1.19
CA PHE A 253 -22.55 -6.28 -2.16
C PHE A 253 -22.26 -5.74 -3.56
N ILE A 254 -23.06 -4.77 -4.03
CA ILE A 254 -22.86 -4.11 -5.32
C ILE A 254 -21.49 -3.43 -5.37
N MET A 255 -21.11 -2.71 -4.31
CA MET A 255 -19.82 -2.03 -4.22
C MET A 255 -18.65 -3.01 -4.21
N CYS A 256 -18.77 -4.15 -3.52
CA CYS A 256 -17.78 -5.21 -3.57
C CYS A 256 -17.62 -5.77 -4.99
N LEU A 257 -18.72 -6.03 -5.71
CA LEU A 257 -18.67 -6.49 -7.10
C LEU A 257 -18.07 -5.45 -8.05
N LEU A 258 -18.44 -4.17 -7.90
CA LEU A 258 -17.87 -3.07 -8.68
C LEU A 258 -16.37 -2.93 -8.43
N GLY A 259 -15.95 -3.02 -7.16
CA GLY A 259 -14.55 -3.04 -6.77
C GLY A 259 -13.80 -4.22 -7.40
N ALA A 260 -14.36 -5.43 -7.31
CA ALA A 260 -13.74 -6.63 -7.88
C ALA A 260 -13.62 -6.57 -9.40
N TRP A 261 -14.64 -6.05 -10.08
CA TRP A 261 -14.60 -5.79 -11.51
C TRP A 261 -13.51 -4.79 -11.87
N LEU A 262 -13.44 -3.66 -11.15
CA LEU A 262 -12.45 -2.62 -11.38
C LEU A 262 -11.02 -3.14 -11.14
N GLY A 263 -10.80 -3.84 -10.02
CA GLY A 263 -9.54 -4.46 -9.67
C GLY A 263 -9.06 -5.44 -10.74
N LYS A 264 -9.95 -6.33 -11.18
CA LYS A 264 -9.65 -7.29 -12.25
C LYS A 264 -9.36 -6.59 -13.57
N TRP A 265 -10.19 -5.63 -13.99
CA TRP A 265 -10.01 -4.88 -15.23
C TRP A 265 -8.66 -4.16 -15.28
N MET A 266 -8.25 -3.56 -14.17
CA MET A 266 -6.94 -2.93 -14.06
C MET A 266 -5.79 -3.93 -14.18
N SER A 267 -5.90 -5.08 -13.52
CA SER A 267 -4.91 -6.14 -13.62
C SER A 267 -4.80 -6.71 -15.04
N ASP A 268 -5.93 -6.90 -15.72
CA ASP A 268 -5.98 -7.42 -17.09
C ASP A 268 -5.41 -6.42 -18.11
N LEU A 269 -5.66 -5.11 -17.89
CA LEU A 269 -5.02 -4.05 -18.67
C LEU A 269 -3.51 -4.13 -18.60
N GLU A 270 -2.95 -4.41 -17.43
CA GLU A 270 -1.50 -4.48 -17.27
C GLU A 270 -0.86 -5.63 -18.04
N GLU A 271 -1.46 -6.81 -18.04
CA GLU A 271 -0.95 -7.93 -18.83
C GLU A 271 -0.91 -7.63 -20.33
N LYS A 272 -1.91 -6.87 -20.81
CA LYS A 272 -2.02 -6.51 -22.21
C LYS A 272 -0.99 -5.47 -22.65
N TYR A 273 -0.37 -4.76 -21.71
CA TYR A 273 0.58 -3.66 -21.96
C TYR A 273 1.96 -3.86 -21.28
N LYS A 274 2.27 -5.06 -20.76
CA LYS A 274 3.65 -5.50 -20.49
C LYS A 274 4.36 -5.79 -21.80
#